data_AF-A0A520D327-F1
#
_entry.id   AF-A0A520D327-F1
#
_cell.length_a   1.000
_cell.length_b   1.000
_cell.length_c   1.000
_cell.angle_alpha   90.00
_cell.angle_beta   90.00
_cell.angle_gamma   90.00
#
_symmetry.space_group_name_H-M   'P 1'
#
loop_
_entity.id
_entity.type
_entity.pdbx_description
1 polymer ?
#
loop_
_entity_poly.entity_id
_entity_poly.type
_entity_poly.pdbx_seq_one_letter_code
_entity_poly.pdbx_strand_id
1 'polypeptide(L)'
;MNKKTLLITLLLITAFIQFGYNFREEGMFPLSEIHKLDLKKAGLKIDQNEVYNPKGISLVDALVNVGGCTGSFVSNEGLIITNHHCAFSAVQLASTPENDYLNNGFVAKSKEQELEAKGLTCRITDSYEDVSDKVLGAVAQIEDPASRLQLINNAMKNIALEAEKKDPTIKAEVSEMFIGKSYVLFKYKTILDVRLVYVPNRKIGEYGGETDNWVWPRHTGDYSFMRAYVSKDGKPAKYSKDNIPYTPKKFLKVNPAGTTEEDFVFILGYPGKTFRHRPAQFIEYQQKYLLPYTSELYDFQNTTMENVGKKDKTTELKLATRIKRNANVMKNYRGKLKGLRDIDLIGQKKQEDADLAQFINNNVEMKARYGNLMTDIDQLYKQINGDVN
;
A
#
# COMPACT_ATOMS: atom_id res chain seq x y z
N MET A 1 30.33 3.18 -51.35
CA MET A 1 30.50 2.53 -50.02
C MET A 1 30.92 1.08 -50.24
N ASN A 2 32.04 0.66 -49.65
CA ASN A 2 32.57 -0.70 -49.83
C ASN A 2 31.57 -1.72 -49.23
N LYS A 3 31.32 -2.85 -49.90
CA LYS A 3 30.34 -3.88 -49.45
C LYS A 3 30.61 -4.34 -48.01
N LYS A 4 31.87 -4.33 -47.57
CA LYS A 4 32.26 -4.63 -46.19
C LYS A 4 31.81 -3.56 -45.19
N THR A 5 31.85 -2.28 -45.57
CA THR A 5 31.38 -1.17 -44.72
C THR A 5 29.87 -1.20 -44.57
N LEU A 6 29.12 -1.50 -45.65
CA LEU A 6 27.67 -1.65 -45.61
C LEU A 6 27.23 -2.81 -44.67
N LEU A 7 27.96 -3.93 -44.69
CA LEU A 7 27.66 -5.09 -43.84
C LEU A 7 27.89 -4.79 -42.36
N ILE A 8 28.96 -4.07 -42.02
CA ILE A 8 29.29 -3.69 -40.64
C ILE A 8 28.27 -2.66 -40.11
N THR A 9 27.85 -1.69 -40.93
CA THR A 9 26.80 -0.74 -40.54
C THR A 9 25.44 -1.45 -40.33
N LEU A 10 25.10 -2.44 -41.17
CA LEU A 10 23.86 -3.21 -41.02
C LEU A 10 23.87 -4.06 -39.74
N LEU A 11 25.00 -4.69 -39.41
CA LEU A 11 25.18 -5.47 -38.18
C LEU A 11 25.08 -4.60 -36.91
N LEU A 12 25.63 -3.38 -36.94
CA LEU A 12 25.51 -2.41 -35.84
C LEU A 12 24.08 -1.89 -35.67
N ILE A 13 23.35 -1.65 -36.75
CA ILE A 13 21.93 -1.23 -36.70
C ILE A 13 21.05 -2.37 -36.16
N THR A 14 21.30 -3.62 -36.54
CA THR A 14 20.56 -4.77 -35.98
C THR A 14 20.87 -5.05 -34.50
N ALA A 15 22.09 -4.73 -34.03
CA ALA A 15 22.45 -4.87 -32.62
C ALA A 15 21.76 -3.82 -31.72
N PHE A 16 21.45 -2.63 -32.26
CA PHE A 16 20.69 -1.61 -31.54
C PHE A 16 19.18 -1.87 -31.49
N ILE A 17 18.63 -2.69 -32.39
CA ILE A 17 17.19 -3.04 -32.41
C ILE A 17 16.85 -4.19 -31.44
N GLN A 18 17.84 -4.95 -30.96
CA GLN A 18 17.61 -6.03 -29.98
C GLN A 18 17.59 -5.59 -28.52
N PHE A 19 17.84 -4.33 -28.20
CA PHE A 19 17.34 -3.74 -26.95
C PHE A 19 15.86 -3.40 -27.12
N GLY A 20 15.05 -4.42 -27.40
CA GLY A 20 13.63 -4.34 -27.16
C GLY A 20 13.48 -3.97 -25.69
N TYR A 21 12.97 -2.77 -25.43
CA TYR A 21 12.40 -2.43 -24.14
C TYR A 21 11.39 -3.55 -23.83
N ASN A 22 11.80 -4.53 -23.02
CA ASN A 22 10.84 -5.40 -22.37
C ASN A 22 10.02 -4.43 -21.53
N PHE A 23 8.76 -4.23 -21.89
CA PHE A 23 7.78 -3.68 -20.97
C PHE A 23 7.88 -4.52 -19.70
N ARG A 24 8.62 -4.03 -18.70
CA ARG A 24 8.53 -4.56 -17.35
C ARG A 24 7.13 -4.15 -16.92
N GLU A 25 6.24 -5.12 -16.77
CA GLU A 25 4.88 -4.84 -16.30
C GLU A 25 4.98 -4.18 -14.92
N GLU A 26 4.68 -2.88 -14.87
CA GLU A 26 4.54 -2.17 -13.60
C GLU A 26 3.24 -2.62 -12.94
N GLY A 27 3.31 -3.13 -11.71
CA GLY A 27 2.10 -3.61 -11.06
C GLY A 27 2.24 -3.83 -9.56
N MET A 28 1.11 -3.65 -8.87
CA MET A 28 0.87 -4.26 -7.57
C MET A 28 -0.03 -5.45 -7.86
N PHE A 29 0.56 -6.63 -7.96
CA PHE A 29 -0.15 -7.81 -8.42
C PHE A 29 -0.87 -8.49 -7.25
N PRO A 30 -2.18 -8.79 -7.36
CA PRO A 30 -2.86 -9.62 -6.38
C PRO A 30 -2.13 -10.96 -6.25
N LEU A 31 -1.96 -11.44 -5.01
CA LEU A 31 -1.27 -12.70 -4.76
C LEU A 31 -1.93 -13.89 -5.48
N SER A 32 -3.25 -13.86 -5.66
CA SER A 32 -3.99 -14.86 -6.46
C SER A 32 -3.55 -14.93 -7.92
N GLU A 33 -2.98 -13.86 -8.46
CA GLU A 33 -2.67 -13.69 -9.88
C GLU A 33 -1.17 -13.85 -10.19
N ILE A 34 -0.31 -14.02 -9.19
CA ILE A 34 1.16 -14.05 -9.41
C ILE A 34 1.59 -15.21 -10.33
N HIS A 35 0.79 -16.28 -10.39
CA HIS A 35 1.02 -17.43 -11.28
C HIS A 35 0.98 -17.07 -12.77
N LYS A 36 0.38 -15.91 -13.12
CA LYS A 36 0.34 -15.39 -14.50
C LYS A 36 1.61 -14.60 -14.86
N LEU A 37 2.44 -14.29 -13.88
CA LEU A 37 3.66 -13.49 -14.07
C LEU A 37 4.85 -14.40 -14.35
N ASP A 38 5.72 -13.98 -15.27
CA ASP A 38 7.01 -14.64 -15.49
C ASP A 38 8.07 -14.13 -14.51
N LEU A 39 7.89 -14.46 -13.22
CA LEU A 39 8.83 -14.04 -12.17
C LEU A 39 10.22 -14.67 -12.34
N LYS A 40 10.32 -15.82 -13.02
CA LYS A 40 11.62 -16.46 -13.30
C LYS A 40 12.43 -15.61 -14.27
N LYS A 41 11.81 -15.11 -15.35
CA LYS A 41 12.45 -14.15 -16.27
C LYS A 41 12.83 -12.85 -15.57
N ALA A 42 12.05 -12.42 -14.56
CA ALA A 42 12.39 -11.24 -13.77
C ALA A 42 13.59 -11.46 -12.82
N GLY A 43 13.92 -12.72 -12.47
CA GLY A 43 15.07 -13.07 -11.63
C GLY A 43 14.73 -13.87 -10.36
N LEU A 44 13.46 -14.25 -10.16
CA LEU A 44 13.06 -15.10 -9.04
C LEU A 44 13.69 -16.50 -9.19
N LYS A 45 14.49 -16.89 -8.18
CA LYS A 45 15.18 -18.18 -8.15
C LYS A 45 14.40 -19.30 -7.44
N ILE A 46 13.46 -18.93 -6.56
CA ILE A 46 12.60 -19.88 -5.84
C ILE A 46 11.36 -20.21 -6.68
N ASP A 47 10.67 -21.30 -6.31
CA ASP A 47 9.37 -21.59 -6.90
C ASP A 47 8.35 -20.51 -6.52
N GLN A 48 7.43 -20.18 -7.43
CA GLN A 48 6.41 -19.16 -7.14
C GLN A 48 5.48 -19.59 -6.00
N ASN A 49 5.28 -20.89 -5.78
CA ASN A 49 4.51 -21.39 -4.65
C ASN A 49 5.22 -21.14 -3.30
N GLU A 50 6.55 -20.98 -3.29
CA GLU A 50 7.25 -20.52 -2.08
C GLU A 50 6.91 -19.07 -1.75
N VAL A 51 6.58 -18.24 -2.76
CA VAL A 51 6.10 -16.86 -2.54
C VAL A 51 4.66 -16.88 -2.04
N TYR A 52 3.76 -17.56 -2.75
CA TYR A 52 2.37 -17.72 -2.35
C TYR A 52 1.82 -19.10 -2.71
N ASN A 53 1.29 -19.80 -1.71
CA ASN A 53 0.60 -21.08 -1.88
C ASN A 53 -0.77 -21.07 -1.18
N PRO A 54 -1.90 -21.15 -1.92
CA PRO A 54 -3.24 -21.19 -1.30
C PRO A 54 -3.48 -22.42 -0.43
N LYS A 55 -2.72 -23.50 -0.66
CA LYS A 55 -2.93 -24.83 -0.06
C LYS A 55 -1.84 -25.20 0.95
N GLY A 56 -0.92 -24.28 1.26
CA GLY A 56 0.23 -24.58 2.09
C GLY A 56 0.91 -23.32 2.62
N ILE A 57 2.02 -23.52 3.34
CA ILE A 57 2.80 -22.43 3.94
C ILE A 57 3.73 -21.84 2.87
N SER A 58 3.82 -20.51 2.81
CA SER A 58 4.62 -19.74 1.87
C SER A 58 5.16 -18.45 2.53
N LEU A 59 5.86 -17.58 1.79
CA LEU A 59 6.42 -16.35 2.33
C LEU A 59 5.35 -15.35 2.81
N VAL A 60 4.15 -15.37 2.21
CA VAL A 60 3.06 -14.48 2.65
C VAL A 60 2.60 -14.78 4.09
N ASP A 61 2.78 -16.01 4.58
CA ASP A 61 2.46 -16.40 5.96
C ASP A 61 3.37 -15.74 7.00
N ALA A 62 4.49 -15.15 6.56
CA ALA A 62 5.37 -14.36 7.40
C ALA A 62 4.93 -12.89 7.50
N LEU A 63 3.98 -12.42 6.69
CA LEU A 63 3.55 -11.02 6.69
C LEU A 63 2.54 -10.72 7.80
N VAL A 64 2.63 -9.48 8.28
CA VAL A 64 1.75 -8.94 9.31
C VAL A 64 1.33 -7.53 8.93
N ASN A 65 0.04 -7.24 9.02
CA ASN A 65 -0.42 -5.85 9.02
C ASN A 65 -0.26 -5.27 10.43
N VAL A 66 0.55 -4.23 10.57
CA VAL A 66 0.88 -3.58 11.85
C VAL A 66 0.23 -2.19 11.86
N GLY A 67 -1.01 -2.10 12.37
CA GLY A 67 -1.71 -0.80 12.49
C GLY A 67 -1.84 0.00 11.19
N GLY A 68 -2.01 -0.66 10.03
CA GLY A 68 -2.07 -0.01 8.72
C GLY A 68 -0.73 0.01 7.97
N CYS A 69 0.37 -0.35 8.61
CA CYS A 69 1.65 -0.65 7.95
C CYS A 69 1.79 -2.13 7.62
N THR A 70 2.84 -2.45 6.86
CA THR A 70 3.31 -3.83 6.67
C THR A 70 4.47 -4.10 7.63
N GLY A 71 4.51 -5.30 8.18
CA GLY A 71 5.66 -5.87 8.88
C GLY A 71 5.80 -7.35 8.50
N SER A 72 6.84 -7.98 9.03
CA SER A 72 7.06 -9.42 8.83
C SER A 72 7.65 -10.09 10.06
N PHE A 73 7.27 -11.34 10.28
CA PHE A 73 7.93 -12.20 11.27
C PHE A 73 9.34 -12.53 10.81
N VAL A 74 10.30 -12.38 11.71
CA VAL A 74 11.73 -12.67 11.49
C VAL A 74 12.30 -13.68 12.50
N SER A 75 11.44 -14.25 13.33
CA SER A 75 11.80 -15.37 14.20
C SER A 75 10.61 -16.31 14.43
N ASN A 76 10.88 -17.50 14.96
CA ASN A 76 9.87 -18.46 15.40
C ASN A 76 9.21 -18.08 16.74
N GLU A 77 9.64 -16.99 17.38
CA GLU A 77 9.07 -16.47 18.63
C GLU A 77 8.37 -15.12 18.41
N GLY A 78 7.72 -14.97 17.25
CA GLY A 78 6.80 -13.86 16.99
C GLY A 78 7.47 -12.48 16.87
N LEU A 79 8.80 -12.42 16.69
CA LEU A 79 9.52 -11.17 16.48
C LEU A 79 9.13 -10.60 15.11
N ILE A 80 8.65 -9.37 15.10
CA ILE A 80 8.17 -8.64 13.92
C ILE A 80 9.15 -7.51 13.64
N ILE A 81 9.56 -7.36 12.39
CA ILE A 81 10.20 -6.14 11.89
C ILE A 81 9.17 -5.28 11.15
N THR A 82 9.19 -3.97 11.40
CA THR A 82 8.38 -2.96 10.70
C THR A 82 9.16 -1.64 10.67
N ASN A 83 8.63 -0.59 10.04
CA ASN A 83 9.29 0.71 10.05
C ASN A 83 9.21 1.39 11.43
N HIS A 84 10.18 2.24 11.74
CA HIS A 84 10.17 3.06 12.95
C HIS A 84 8.95 3.99 12.98
N HIS A 85 8.60 4.61 11.84
CA HIS A 85 7.42 5.46 11.76
C HIS A 85 6.09 4.69 11.99
N CYS A 86 6.05 3.40 11.69
CA CYS A 86 4.89 2.53 11.95
C CYS A 86 4.72 2.23 13.44
N ALA A 87 5.83 2.05 14.17
CA ALA A 87 5.82 1.87 15.61
C ALA A 87 5.66 3.19 16.39
N PHE A 88 5.87 4.34 15.74
CA PHE A 88 6.00 5.65 16.39
C PHE A 88 4.86 5.99 17.36
N SER A 89 3.61 5.72 16.99
CA SER A 89 2.46 5.98 17.87
C SER A 89 2.50 5.13 19.13
N ALA A 90 2.93 3.86 19.02
CA ALA A 90 3.07 2.99 20.18
C ALA A 90 4.23 3.43 21.08
N VAL A 91 5.36 3.84 20.48
CA VAL A 91 6.51 4.37 21.22
C VAL A 91 6.14 5.64 21.97
N GLN A 92 5.40 6.55 21.33
CA GLN A 92 4.93 7.77 21.95
C GLN A 92 4.06 7.47 23.18
N LEU A 93 3.11 6.52 23.06
CA LEU A 93 2.22 6.14 24.15
C LEU A 93 2.94 5.41 25.30
N ALA A 94 4.05 4.73 25.00
CA ALA A 94 4.88 4.08 25.99
C ALA A 94 5.88 5.03 26.68
N SER A 95 6.17 6.20 26.10
CA SER A 95 7.16 7.16 26.63
C SER A 95 6.59 7.99 27.79
N THR A 96 7.45 8.35 28.73
CA THR A 96 7.16 9.29 29.83
C THR A 96 8.22 10.40 29.86
N PRO A 97 8.03 11.49 30.62
CA PRO A 97 9.08 12.50 30.79
C PRO A 97 10.42 11.93 31.30
N GLU A 98 10.37 10.88 32.12
CA GLU A 98 11.53 10.19 32.68
C GLU A 98 12.12 9.17 31.70
N ASN A 99 11.28 8.60 30.82
CA ASN A 99 11.66 7.57 29.85
C ASN A 99 11.23 7.98 28.44
N ASP A 100 12.06 8.81 27.82
CA ASP A 100 11.84 9.31 26.45
C ASP A 100 12.34 8.31 25.40
N TYR A 101 11.54 7.28 25.14
CA TYR A 101 11.87 6.26 24.13
C TYR A 101 11.79 6.81 22.71
N LEU A 102 11.03 7.88 22.48
CA LEU A 102 10.96 8.55 21.19
C LEU A 102 12.34 9.09 20.80
N ASN A 103 12.96 9.90 21.66
CA ASN A 103 14.24 10.52 21.31
C ASN A 103 15.43 9.61 21.56
N ASN A 104 15.40 8.76 22.60
CA ASN A 104 16.56 7.96 22.99
C ASN A 104 16.57 6.55 22.37
N GLY A 105 15.44 6.08 21.84
CA GLY A 105 15.25 4.70 21.45
C GLY A 105 14.94 3.80 22.64
N PHE A 106 14.78 2.51 22.37
CA PHE A 106 14.42 1.49 23.34
C PHE A 106 15.01 0.14 22.95
N VAL A 107 15.45 -0.65 23.94
CA VAL A 107 15.83 -2.05 23.74
C VAL A 107 15.44 -2.87 24.97
N ALA A 108 14.59 -3.87 24.76
CA ALA A 108 14.27 -4.86 25.77
C ALA A 108 15.40 -5.89 25.86
N LYS A 109 16.05 -6.04 27.02
CA LYS A 109 17.10 -7.05 27.22
C LYS A 109 16.54 -8.46 27.47
N SER A 110 15.25 -8.55 27.81
CA SER A 110 14.52 -9.80 28.00
C SER A 110 13.05 -9.61 27.63
N LYS A 111 12.30 -10.71 27.48
CA LYS A 111 10.87 -10.69 27.09
C LYS A 111 10.00 -9.96 28.12
N GLU A 112 10.39 -10.02 29.39
CA GLU A 112 9.70 -9.36 30.51
C GLU A 112 9.87 -7.84 30.49
N GLN A 113 10.91 -7.34 29.81
CA GLN A 113 11.17 -5.91 29.64
C GLN A 113 10.49 -5.33 28.39
N GLU A 114 9.91 -6.15 27.52
CA GLU A 114 9.19 -5.68 26.34
C GLU A 114 7.95 -4.88 26.76
N LEU A 115 7.78 -3.70 26.15
CA LEU A 115 6.74 -2.75 26.55
C LEU A 115 5.46 -2.96 25.73
N GLU A 116 4.30 -2.97 26.37
CA GLU A 116 3.02 -3.05 25.67
C GLU A 116 2.85 -1.90 24.67
N ALA A 117 2.60 -2.24 23.40
CA ALA A 117 2.22 -1.27 22.37
C ALA A 117 0.72 -0.95 22.48
N LYS A 118 0.35 -0.15 23.49
CA LYS A 118 -1.06 0.11 23.82
C LYS A 118 -1.88 0.57 22.62
N GLY A 119 -3.00 -0.11 22.38
CA GLY A 119 -3.93 0.20 21.29
C GLY A 119 -3.49 -0.27 19.91
N LEU A 120 -2.27 -0.80 19.76
CA LEU A 120 -1.82 -1.42 18.52
C LEU A 120 -2.26 -2.88 18.46
N THR A 121 -2.80 -3.26 17.31
CA THR A 121 -3.10 -4.66 16.99
C THR A 121 -2.40 -5.04 15.69
N CYS A 122 -2.15 -6.34 15.54
CA CYS A 122 -1.59 -6.90 14.32
C CYS A 122 -2.61 -7.83 13.67
N ARG A 123 -2.76 -7.77 12.34
CA ARG A 123 -3.56 -8.74 11.58
C ARG A 123 -2.63 -9.64 10.78
N ILE A 124 -2.79 -10.93 10.94
CA ILE A 124 -2.08 -11.98 10.20
C ILE A 124 -3.06 -12.52 9.17
N THR A 125 -2.72 -12.47 7.89
CA THR A 125 -3.54 -13.09 6.84
C THR A 125 -3.55 -14.59 7.04
N ASP A 126 -4.72 -15.18 7.26
CA ASP A 126 -4.87 -16.63 7.45
C ASP A 126 -5.22 -17.34 6.14
N SER A 127 -6.12 -16.74 5.36
CA SER A 127 -6.46 -17.21 4.01
C SER A 127 -7.20 -16.12 3.23
N TYR A 128 -7.37 -16.35 1.94
CA TYR A 128 -8.26 -15.55 1.11
C TYR A 128 -8.94 -16.39 0.03
N GLU A 129 -10.08 -15.91 -0.48
CA GLU A 129 -10.97 -16.63 -1.40
C GLU A 129 -11.52 -15.64 -2.42
N ASP A 130 -11.49 -15.98 -3.71
CA ASP A 130 -12.22 -15.22 -4.73
C ASP A 130 -13.73 -15.43 -4.54
N VAL A 131 -14.46 -14.34 -4.34
CA VAL A 131 -15.92 -14.32 -4.15
C VAL A 131 -16.62 -13.45 -5.19
N SER A 132 -15.96 -13.16 -6.31
CA SER A 132 -16.44 -12.28 -7.38
C SER A 132 -17.80 -12.73 -7.91
N ASP A 133 -17.98 -14.02 -8.20
CA ASP A 133 -19.24 -14.55 -8.71
C ASP A 133 -20.40 -14.39 -7.71
N LYS A 134 -20.12 -14.56 -6.41
CA LYS A 134 -21.13 -14.37 -5.35
C LYS A 134 -21.56 -12.91 -5.25
N VAL A 135 -20.61 -11.98 -5.34
CA VAL A 135 -20.88 -10.54 -5.25
C VAL A 135 -21.56 -10.03 -6.52
N LEU A 136 -21.01 -10.33 -7.70
CA LEU A 136 -21.53 -9.85 -8.98
C LEU A 136 -22.84 -10.54 -9.39
N GLY A 137 -23.05 -11.80 -9.00
CA GLY A 137 -24.31 -12.51 -9.19
C GLY A 137 -25.48 -11.85 -8.48
N ALA A 138 -25.26 -11.25 -7.30
CA ALA A 138 -26.29 -10.54 -6.54
C ALA A 138 -26.80 -9.26 -7.23
N VAL A 139 -26.09 -8.76 -8.25
CA VAL A 139 -26.39 -7.50 -8.92
C VAL A 139 -26.50 -7.62 -10.44
N ALA A 140 -26.49 -8.82 -11.01
CA ALA A 140 -26.40 -9.01 -12.46
C ALA A 140 -27.47 -8.26 -13.28
N GLN A 141 -28.67 -8.06 -12.70
CA GLN A 141 -29.82 -7.39 -13.34
C GLN A 141 -30.13 -6.01 -12.76
N ILE A 142 -29.20 -5.42 -12.00
CA ILE A 142 -29.40 -4.11 -11.36
C ILE A 142 -28.67 -3.05 -12.17
N GLU A 143 -29.47 -2.21 -12.83
CA GLU A 143 -29.01 -1.13 -13.71
C GLU A 143 -28.74 0.18 -12.95
N ASP A 144 -29.57 0.53 -11.96
CA ASP A 144 -29.39 1.75 -11.17
C ASP A 144 -28.04 1.69 -10.40
N PRO A 145 -27.09 2.62 -10.66
CA PRO A 145 -25.75 2.56 -10.07
C PRO A 145 -25.75 2.64 -8.55
N ALA A 146 -26.64 3.44 -7.95
CA ALA A 146 -26.70 3.63 -6.51
C ALA A 146 -27.17 2.34 -5.81
N SER A 147 -28.27 1.77 -6.30
CA SER A 147 -28.82 0.49 -5.83
C SER A 147 -27.83 -0.65 -6.04
N ARG A 148 -27.16 -0.70 -7.21
CA ARG A 148 -26.12 -1.68 -7.51
C ARG A 148 -24.99 -1.63 -6.49
N LEU A 149 -24.45 -0.44 -6.21
CA LEU A 149 -23.37 -0.27 -5.23
C LEU A 149 -23.81 -0.68 -3.82
N GLN A 150 -25.03 -0.31 -3.42
CA GLN A 150 -25.59 -0.72 -2.13
C GLN A 150 -25.68 -2.24 -1.99
N LEU A 151 -26.16 -2.93 -3.03
CA LEU A 151 -26.29 -4.40 -3.04
C LEU A 151 -24.92 -5.10 -3.05
N ILE A 152 -23.94 -4.58 -3.79
CA ILE A 152 -22.54 -5.07 -3.73
C ILE A 152 -22.01 -4.97 -2.30
N ASN A 153 -22.14 -3.81 -1.66
CA ASN A 153 -21.68 -3.59 -0.28
C ASN A 153 -22.38 -4.54 0.71
N ASN A 154 -23.68 -4.79 0.53
CA ASN A 154 -24.43 -5.74 1.35
C ASN A 154 -23.95 -7.18 1.14
N ALA A 155 -23.73 -7.61 -0.10
CA ALA A 155 -23.21 -8.94 -0.42
C ALA A 155 -21.83 -9.15 0.19
N MET A 156 -20.92 -8.19 0.03
CA MET A 156 -19.58 -8.20 0.65
C MET A 156 -19.65 -8.35 2.17
N LYS A 157 -20.51 -7.56 2.83
CA LYS A 157 -20.71 -7.63 4.29
C LYS A 157 -21.26 -9.00 4.72
N ASN A 158 -22.25 -9.53 4.01
CA ASN A 158 -22.86 -10.82 4.35
C ASN A 158 -21.87 -11.98 4.22
N ILE A 159 -21.08 -12.02 3.14
CA ILE A 159 -20.03 -13.02 2.94
C ILE A 159 -19.01 -12.99 4.08
N ALA A 160 -18.56 -11.80 4.48
CA ALA A 160 -17.65 -11.66 5.62
C ALA A 160 -18.28 -12.16 6.93
N LEU A 161 -19.54 -11.77 7.22
CA LEU A 161 -20.26 -12.23 8.42
C LEU A 161 -20.46 -13.75 8.43
N GLU A 162 -20.73 -14.38 7.29
CA GLU A 162 -20.83 -15.84 7.19
C GLU A 162 -19.50 -16.53 7.48
N ALA A 163 -18.38 -15.96 7.01
CA ALA A 163 -17.06 -16.48 7.33
C ALA A 163 -16.76 -16.40 8.84
N GLU A 164 -17.06 -15.27 9.50
CA GLU A 164 -16.88 -15.10 10.95
C GLU A 164 -17.84 -16.00 11.77
N LYS A 165 -19.04 -16.30 11.26
CA LYS A 165 -19.96 -17.26 11.91
C LYS A 165 -19.42 -18.69 11.88
N LYS A 166 -18.76 -19.09 10.79
CA LYS A 166 -18.16 -20.43 10.64
C LYS A 166 -16.91 -20.61 11.50
N ASP A 167 -16.12 -19.56 11.64
CA ASP A 167 -14.96 -19.52 12.51
C ASP A 167 -14.93 -18.21 13.31
N PRO A 168 -15.43 -18.22 14.56
CA PRO A 168 -15.44 -17.03 15.41
C PRO A 168 -14.06 -16.51 15.81
N THR A 169 -12.98 -17.24 15.51
CA THR A 169 -11.61 -16.85 15.86
C THR A 169 -10.96 -15.92 14.84
N ILE A 170 -11.59 -15.73 13.68
CA ILE A 170 -11.08 -14.87 12.61
C ILE A 170 -11.83 -13.55 12.52
N LYS A 171 -11.22 -12.60 11.81
CA LYS A 171 -11.89 -11.45 11.22
C LYS A 171 -11.88 -11.53 9.71
N ALA A 172 -13.00 -11.22 9.09
CA ALA A 172 -13.17 -11.32 7.65
C ALA A 172 -13.52 -9.97 7.02
N GLU A 173 -12.97 -9.69 5.85
CA GLU A 173 -13.37 -8.55 5.03
C GLU A 173 -13.37 -8.96 3.56
N VAL A 174 -14.35 -8.51 2.78
CA VAL A 174 -14.29 -8.63 1.32
C VAL A 174 -13.75 -7.32 0.77
N SER A 175 -12.73 -7.39 -0.07
CA SER A 175 -12.14 -6.23 -0.74
C SER A 175 -12.33 -6.31 -2.25
N GLU A 176 -12.66 -5.18 -2.86
CA GLU A 176 -12.67 -5.03 -4.31
C GLU A 176 -11.23 -4.84 -4.80
N MET A 177 -10.72 -5.84 -5.54
CA MET A 177 -9.34 -5.87 -6.03
C MET A 177 -9.21 -5.18 -7.39
N PHE A 178 -10.18 -5.41 -8.27
CA PHE A 178 -10.35 -4.70 -9.53
C PHE A 178 -11.75 -4.11 -9.55
N ILE A 179 -11.82 -2.78 -9.74
CA ILE A 179 -13.07 -2.02 -9.68
C ILE A 179 -14.13 -2.68 -10.57
N GLY A 180 -15.25 -3.07 -9.96
CA GLY A 180 -16.39 -3.70 -10.63
C GLY A 180 -16.16 -5.11 -11.18
N LYS A 181 -15.01 -5.74 -10.91
CA LYS A 181 -14.61 -7.01 -11.55
C LYS A 181 -14.22 -8.12 -10.58
N SER A 182 -13.39 -7.82 -9.57
CA SER A 182 -12.85 -8.85 -8.69
C SER A 182 -13.04 -8.49 -7.23
N TYR A 183 -13.59 -9.42 -6.47
CA TYR A 183 -13.87 -9.31 -5.04
C TYR A 183 -13.24 -10.49 -4.33
N VAL A 184 -12.37 -10.22 -3.36
CA VAL A 184 -11.64 -11.24 -2.60
C VAL A 184 -11.99 -11.13 -1.14
N LEU A 185 -12.45 -12.25 -0.56
CA LEU A 185 -12.64 -12.42 0.88
C LEU A 185 -11.28 -12.68 1.52
N PHE A 186 -10.84 -11.81 2.42
CA PHE A 186 -9.67 -12.00 3.27
C PHE A 186 -10.11 -12.42 4.67
N LYS A 187 -9.44 -13.43 5.22
CA LYS A 187 -9.62 -13.90 6.60
C LYS A 187 -8.33 -13.65 7.37
N TYR A 188 -8.45 -13.07 8.55
CA TYR A 188 -7.33 -12.67 9.38
C TYR A 188 -7.43 -13.26 10.77
N LYS A 189 -6.28 -13.59 11.36
CA LYS A 189 -6.14 -13.72 12.80
C LYS A 189 -5.64 -12.41 13.37
N THR A 190 -6.27 -11.94 14.43
CA THR A 190 -5.89 -10.70 15.09
C THR A 190 -5.05 -11.00 16.32
N ILE A 191 -3.85 -10.42 16.39
CA ILE A 191 -3.04 -10.37 17.60
C ILE A 191 -3.41 -9.09 18.37
N LEU A 192 -3.78 -9.28 19.64
CA LEU A 192 -4.24 -8.20 20.53
C LEU A 192 -3.18 -7.77 21.56
N ASP A 193 -2.11 -8.55 21.73
CA ASP A 193 -0.96 -8.23 22.56
C ASP A 193 0.28 -8.13 21.66
N VAL A 194 0.68 -6.89 21.38
CA VAL A 194 1.90 -6.57 20.63
C VAL A 194 2.79 -5.76 21.55
N ARG A 195 4.07 -6.09 21.60
CA ARG A 195 5.04 -5.42 22.48
C ARG A 195 6.20 -4.84 21.70
N LEU A 196 6.69 -3.68 22.11
CA LEU A 196 7.91 -3.06 21.61
C LEU A 196 9.11 -3.87 22.13
N VAL A 197 10.03 -4.19 21.23
CA VAL A 197 11.27 -4.94 21.53
C VAL A 197 12.49 -4.06 21.31
N TYR A 198 12.53 -3.37 20.18
CA TYR A 198 13.62 -2.47 19.83
C TYR A 198 13.09 -1.29 19.02
N VAL A 199 13.57 -0.10 19.36
CA VAL A 199 13.28 1.15 18.66
C VAL A 199 14.62 1.89 18.56
N PRO A 200 15.12 2.22 17.37
CA PRO A 200 16.35 3.00 17.25
C PRO A 200 16.14 4.41 17.81
N ASN A 201 17.24 5.08 18.14
CA ASN A 201 17.20 6.51 18.44
C ASN A 201 16.52 7.28 17.29
N ARG A 202 15.73 8.31 17.59
CA ARG A 202 15.04 9.11 16.56
C ARG A 202 15.97 9.65 15.49
N LYS A 203 17.20 10.02 15.87
CA LYS A 203 18.21 10.51 14.93
C LYS A 203 18.65 9.46 13.91
N ILE A 204 18.35 8.18 14.15
CA ILE A 204 18.55 7.08 13.20
C ILE A 204 17.22 6.78 12.49
N GLY A 205 16.16 6.55 13.26
CA GLY A 205 14.83 6.14 12.75
C GLY A 205 14.10 7.19 11.91
N GLU A 206 14.43 8.47 12.11
CA GLU A 206 13.87 9.62 11.39
C GLU A 206 15.02 10.57 10.95
N TYR A 207 16.22 10.04 10.66
CA TYR A 207 17.35 10.84 10.15
C TYR A 207 16.92 11.68 8.94
N GLY A 208 17.32 12.96 8.92
CA GLY A 208 16.95 13.92 7.89
C GLY A 208 15.52 14.48 8.00
N GLY A 209 14.66 13.88 8.85
CA GLY A 209 13.32 14.37 9.14
C GLY A 209 12.49 14.68 7.89
N GLU A 210 11.77 15.81 7.94
CA GLU A 210 10.93 16.27 6.83
C GLU A 210 11.74 16.78 5.63
N THR A 211 12.99 17.19 5.82
CA THR A 211 13.89 17.61 4.73
C THR A 211 14.10 16.46 3.77
N ASP A 212 14.52 15.32 4.31
CA ASP A 212 14.82 14.13 3.50
C ASP A 212 13.54 13.38 3.11
N ASN A 213 12.39 13.59 3.78
CA ASN A 213 11.12 12.93 3.45
C ASN A 213 10.80 13.02 1.94
N TRP A 214 10.52 11.90 1.27
CA TRP A 214 10.36 11.79 -0.19
C TRP A 214 11.59 12.08 -1.07
N VAL A 215 12.81 12.08 -0.53
CA VAL A 215 14.06 12.38 -1.27
C VAL A 215 15.00 11.17 -1.31
N TRP A 216 15.74 11.09 -2.42
CA TRP A 216 16.95 10.27 -2.61
C TRP A 216 18.11 11.18 -3.03
N PRO A 217 19.37 11.00 -2.56
CA PRO A 217 19.87 9.98 -1.64
C PRO A 217 19.23 9.99 -0.25
N ARG A 218 19.22 8.84 0.43
CA ARG A 218 18.57 8.65 1.74
C ARG A 218 19.46 7.85 2.69
N HIS A 219 19.51 8.27 3.96
CA HIS A 219 20.36 7.67 5.00
C HIS A 219 19.61 7.35 6.31
N THR A 220 18.30 7.11 6.22
CA THR A 220 17.44 6.85 7.39
C THR A 220 17.36 5.35 7.72
N GLY A 221 17.66 4.99 8.97
CA GLY A 221 17.46 3.63 9.49
C GLY A 221 16.04 3.42 10.00
N ASP A 222 15.06 3.48 9.11
CA ASP A 222 13.62 3.44 9.45
C ASP A 222 13.13 2.00 9.73
N TYR A 223 13.52 1.45 10.88
CA TYR A 223 13.08 0.12 11.34
C TYR A 223 12.86 0.07 12.85
N SER A 224 11.97 -0.81 13.30
CA SER A 224 11.74 -1.16 14.70
C SER A 224 11.41 -2.64 14.81
N PHE A 225 11.66 -3.23 15.97
CA PHE A 225 11.21 -4.58 16.29
C PHE A 225 10.10 -4.56 17.33
N MET A 226 9.09 -5.38 17.07
CA MET A 226 7.97 -5.65 17.95
C MET A 226 7.83 -7.17 18.14
N ARG A 227 7.02 -7.63 19.08
CA ARG A 227 6.71 -9.05 19.23
C ARG A 227 5.23 -9.28 19.45
N ALA A 228 4.69 -10.25 18.73
CA ALA A 228 3.32 -10.73 18.92
C ALA A 228 3.24 -11.73 20.09
N TYR A 229 2.22 -11.60 20.92
CA TYR A 229 1.92 -12.50 22.02
C TYR A 229 0.49 -13.03 21.93
N VAL A 230 0.29 -14.23 22.48
CA VAL A 230 -0.99 -14.93 22.57
C VAL A 230 -1.15 -15.52 23.97
N SER A 231 -2.36 -15.93 24.33
CA SER A 231 -2.57 -16.69 25.57
C SER A 231 -1.84 -18.04 25.51
N LYS A 232 -1.67 -18.68 26.67
CA LYS A 232 -1.00 -20.00 26.79
C LYS A 232 -1.65 -21.11 25.93
N ASP A 233 -2.94 -20.97 25.61
CA ASP A 233 -3.67 -21.87 24.70
C ASP A 233 -3.58 -21.46 23.22
N GLY A 234 -2.74 -20.47 22.88
CA GLY A 234 -2.46 -20.03 21.51
C GLY A 234 -3.50 -19.10 20.89
N LYS A 235 -4.49 -18.62 21.67
CA LYS A 235 -5.56 -17.75 21.17
C LYS A 235 -5.19 -16.26 21.26
N PRO A 236 -5.83 -15.41 20.43
CA PRO A 236 -5.77 -13.96 20.62
C PRO A 236 -6.17 -13.55 22.04
N ALA A 237 -5.27 -12.85 22.73
CA ALA A 237 -5.52 -12.34 24.07
C ALA A 237 -4.99 -10.92 24.19
N LYS A 238 -5.69 -10.07 24.95
CA LYS A 238 -5.17 -8.77 25.35
C LYS A 238 -3.92 -8.94 26.20
N TYR A 239 -3.17 -7.86 26.40
CA TYR A 239 -1.96 -7.86 27.20
C TYR A 239 -2.14 -8.57 28.56
N SER A 240 -1.24 -9.50 28.82
CA SER A 240 -1.08 -10.17 30.11
C SER A 240 0.37 -10.61 30.27
N LYS A 241 0.90 -10.51 31.48
CA LYS A 241 2.25 -11.03 31.80
C LYS A 241 2.37 -12.55 31.57
N ASP A 242 1.25 -13.26 31.59
CA ASP A 242 1.18 -14.71 31.36
C ASP A 242 1.13 -15.09 29.88
N ASN A 243 0.93 -14.14 28.97
CA ASN A 243 0.92 -14.42 27.54
C ASN A 243 2.31 -14.88 27.09
N ILE A 244 2.33 -15.76 26.09
CA ILE A 244 3.56 -16.33 25.51
C ILE A 244 3.79 -15.78 24.10
N PRO A 245 5.05 -15.74 23.63
CA PRO A 245 5.35 -15.35 22.26
C PRO A 245 4.57 -16.17 21.23
N TYR A 246 3.97 -15.50 20.25
CA TYR A 246 3.28 -16.14 19.14
C TYR A 246 4.26 -16.94 18.29
N THR A 247 3.90 -18.17 17.91
CA THR A 247 4.69 -18.98 16.96
C THR A 247 4.10 -18.84 15.56
N PRO A 248 4.76 -18.12 14.63
CA PRO A 248 4.24 -17.93 13.28
C PRO A 248 4.43 -19.19 12.42
N LYS A 249 3.54 -19.38 11.43
CA LYS A 249 3.64 -20.49 10.45
C LYS A 249 4.93 -20.41 9.62
N LYS A 250 5.40 -19.19 9.33
CA LYS A 250 6.63 -18.88 8.60
C LYS A 250 7.25 -17.61 9.16
N PHE A 251 8.57 -17.48 9.06
CA PHE A 251 9.28 -16.23 9.31
C PHE A 251 10.37 -16.06 8.25
N LEU A 252 10.71 -14.80 7.96
CA LEU A 252 11.72 -14.44 6.99
C LEU A 252 13.12 -14.58 7.59
N LYS A 253 14.06 -15.00 6.75
CA LYS A 253 15.49 -15.03 7.08
C LYS A 253 16.15 -13.76 6.54
N VAL A 254 16.95 -13.11 7.36
CA VAL A 254 17.73 -11.94 6.95
C VAL A 254 18.95 -12.41 6.16
N ASN A 255 19.20 -11.81 5.00
CA ASN A 255 20.46 -11.96 4.29
C ASN A 255 21.46 -10.90 4.80
N PRO A 256 22.47 -11.26 5.62
CA PRO A 256 23.42 -10.29 6.17
C PRO A 256 24.40 -9.74 5.12
N ALA A 257 24.51 -10.38 3.95
CA ALA A 257 25.38 -9.91 2.87
C ALA A 257 24.80 -8.68 2.13
N GLY A 258 23.55 -8.31 2.39
CA GLY A 258 22.88 -7.20 1.72
C GLY A 258 22.47 -7.54 0.28
N THR A 259 22.37 -6.50 -0.54
CA THR A 259 21.98 -6.55 -1.96
C THR A 259 22.97 -5.73 -2.79
N THR A 260 23.21 -6.14 -4.02
CA THR A 260 23.97 -5.40 -5.02
C THR A 260 23.07 -4.81 -6.10
N GLU A 261 23.60 -3.91 -6.92
CA GLU A 261 22.90 -3.38 -8.10
C GLU A 261 22.44 -4.54 -9.00
N GLU A 262 21.26 -4.39 -9.61
CA GLU A 262 20.59 -5.40 -10.46
C GLU A 262 20.14 -6.71 -9.75
N ASP A 263 20.26 -6.81 -8.42
CA ASP A 263 19.63 -7.94 -7.70
C ASP A 263 18.10 -7.90 -7.83
N PHE A 264 17.51 -9.07 -8.07
CA PHE A 264 16.05 -9.21 -8.07
C PHE A 264 15.48 -8.97 -6.68
N VAL A 265 14.58 -7.99 -6.58
CA VAL A 265 13.83 -7.67 -5.37
C VAL A 265 12.33 -7.70 -5.64
N PHE A 266 11.56 -8.19 -4.68
CA PHE A 266 10.11 -8.10 -4.68
C PHE A 266 9.63 -7.72 -3.27
N ILE A 267 8.47 -7.08 -3.21
CA ILE A 267 7.88 -6.60 -1.96
C ILE A 267 6.49 -7.21 -1.84
N LEU A 268 6.22 -7.82 -0.70
CA LEU A 268 4.88 -8.25 -0.32
C LEU A 268 4.36 -7.29 0.76
N GLY A 269 3.13 -6.84 0.63
CA GLY A 269 2.54 -5.95 1.63
C GLY A 269 1.10 -5.57 1.36
N TYR A 270 0.63 -4.61 2.14
CA TYR A 270 -0.77 -4.16 2.14
C TYR A 270 -0.88 -2.74 1.57
N PRO A 271 -0.78 -2.55 0.24
CA PRO A 271 -0.90 -1.22 -0.35
C PRO A 271 -2.30 -0.65 -0.10
N GLY A 272 -2.38 0.65 0.20
CA GLY A 272 -3.64 1.31 0.55
C GLY A 272 -4.59 1.48 -0.64
N LYS A 273 -4.31 2.45 -1.52
CA LYS A 273 -5.14 2.76 -2.69
C LYS A 273 -4.28 3.24 -3.85
N THR A 274 -4.67 2.85 -5.07
CA THR A 274 -4.10 3.37 -6.32
C THR A 274 -5.22 3.75 -7.28
N PHE A 275 -4.89 4.56 -8.28
CA PHE A 275 -5.84 5.10 -9.26
C PHE A 275 -5.35 4.87 -10.70
N ARG A 276 -4.57 3.81 -10.95
CA ARG A 276 -3.86 3.57 -12.22
C ARG A 276 -4.78 3.46 -13.44
N HIS A 277 -5.98 2.90 -13.27
CA HIS A 277 -6.98 2.69 -14.33
C HIS A 277 -8.06 3.76 -14.37
N ARG A 278 -7.81 4.95 -13.80
CA ARG A 278 -8.73 6.08 -13.93
C ARG A 278 -8.56 6.76 -15.29
N PRO A 279 -9.64 7.27 -15.89
CA PRO A 279 -9.59 7.91 -17.21
C PRO A 279 -8.85 9.25 -17.17
N ALA A 280 -8.50 9.79 -18.33
CA ALA A 280 -7.77 11.06 -18.44
C ALA A 280 -8.48 12.21 -17.72
N GLN A 281 -9.81 12.28 -17.77
CA GLN A 281 -10.62 13.30 -17.11
C GLN A 281 -10.44 13.30 -15.57
N PHE A 282 -10.20 12.13 -14.97
CA PHE A 282 -9.87 12.05 -13.54
C PHE A 282 -8.55 12.75 -13.25
N ILE A 283 -7.50 12.44 -14.01
CA ILE A 283 -6.18 13.03 -13.83
C ILE A 283 -6.20 14.52 -14.13
N GLU A 284 -6.97 14.94 -15.14
CA GLU A 284 -7.19 16.35 -15.45
C GLU A 284 -7.86 17.10 -14.29
N TYR A 285 -8.91 16.53 -13.69
CA TYR A 285 -9.54 17.10 -12.50
C TYR A 285 -8.56 17.22 -11.32
N GLN A 286 -7.78 16.16 -11.06
CA GLN A 286 -6.77 16.16 -10.01
C GLN A 286 -5.74 17.28 -10.23
N GLN A 287 -5.20 17.38 -11.45
CA GLN A 287 -4.15 18.34 -11.79
C GLN A 287 -4.65 19.78 -11.81
N LYS A 288 -5.86 20.03 -12.35
CA LYS A 288 -6.40 21.39 -12.52
C LYS A 288 -7.03 21.95 -11.25
N TYR A 289 -7.69 21.11 -10.46
CA TYR A 289 -8.55 21.59 -9.38
C TYR A 289 -8.13 21.04 -8.02
N LEU A 290 -8.20 19.71 -7.82
CA LEU A 290 -8.10 19.16 -6.46
C LEU A 290 -6.73 19.36 -5.82
N LEU A 291 -5.65 19.04 -6.54
CA LEU A 291 -4.30 19.10 -6.00
C LEU A 291 -3.85 20.56 -5.74
N PRO A 292 -4.05 21.52 -6.67
CA PRO A 292 -3.77 22.93 -6.41
C PRO A 292 -4.60 23.48 -5.25
N TYR A 293 -5.92 23.33 -5.28
CA TYR A 293 -6.83 23.85 -4.25
C TYR A 293 -6.45 23.35 -2.86
N THR A 294 -6.22 22.05 -2.70
CA THR A 294 -5.87 21.48 -1.39
C THR A 294 -4.51 22.00 -0.91
N SER A 295 -3.55 22.15 -1.82
CA SER A 295 -2.22 22.65 -1.48
C SER A 295 -2.26 24.11 -1.04
N GLU A 296 -3.02 24.95 -1.75
CA GLU A 296 -3.19 26.38 -1.45
C GLU A 296 -3.98 26.60 -0.17
N LEU A 297 -5.07 25.84 0.03
CA LEU A 297 -5.85 25.89 1.27
C LEU A 297 -4.99 25.54 2.49
N TYR A 298 -4.16 24.50 2.40
CA TYR A 298 -3.31 24.09 3.51
C TYR A 298 -2.16 25.06 3.75
N ASP A 299 -1.63 25.70 2.69
CA ASP A 299 -0.65 26.77 2.79
C ASP A 299 -1.22 27.98 3.55
N PHE A 300 -2.44 28.41 3.17
CA PHE A 300 -3.18 29.46 3.85
C PHE A 300 -3.46 29.10 5.32
N GLN A 301 -3.95 27.89 5.59
CA GLN A 301 -4.21 27.43 6.95
C GLN A 301 -2.94 27.42 7.79
N ASN A 302 -1.83 26.90 7.26
CA ASN A 302 -0.56 26.84 7.97
C ASN A 302 -0.02 28.23 8.28
N THR A 303 0.05 29.11 7.28
CA THR A 303 0.46 30.51 7.45
C THR A 303 -0.39 31.20 8.52
N THR A 304 -1.70 31.00 8.49
CA THR A 304 -2.63 31.56 9.49
C THR A 304 -2.35 31.00 10.88
N MET A 305 -2.22 29.68 11.02
CA MET A 305 -1.94 29.02 12.30
C MET A 305 -0.58 29.43 12.88
N GLU A 306 0.44 29.56 12.04
CA GLU A 306 1.77 30.03 12.44
C GLU A 306 1.70 31.48 12.95
N ASN A 307 1.00 32.36 12.23
CA ASN A 307 0.83 33.76 12.65
C ASN A 307 0.04 33.90 13.97
N VAL A 308 -0.96 33.06 14.19
CA VAL A 308 -1.67 33.01 15.47
C VAL A 308 -0.78 32.43 16.56
N GLY A 309 -0.03 31.38 16.26
CA GLY A 309 0.90 30.72 17.20
C GLY A 309 2.00 31.66 17.72
N LYS A 310 2.45 32.63 16.92
CA LYS A 310 3.42 33.66 17.36
C LYS A 310 2.98 34.48 18.58
N LYS A 311 1.67 34.52 18.88
CA LYS A 311 1.13 35.32 19.98
C LYS A 311 1.27 34.65 21.35
N ASP A 312 1.30 33.31 21.39
CA ASP A 312 1.33 32.54 22.64
C ASP A 312 1.92 31.14 22.41
N LYS A 313 2.88 30.77 23.26
CA LYS A 313 3.61 29.50 23.15
C LYS A 313 2.69 28.30 23.34
N THR A 314 1.65 28.40 24.18
CA THR A 314 0.69 27.31 24.38
C THR A 314 -0.09 27.03 23.10
N THR A 315 -0.49 28.09 22.40
CA THR A 315 -1.21 28.03 21.11
C THR A 315 -0.32 27.50 19.99
N GLU A 316 0.94 27.95 19.91
CA GLU A 316 1.94 27.42 18.98
C GLU A 316 2.05 25.88 19.10
N LEU A 317 2.22 25.38 20.33
CA LEU A 317 2.37 23.94 20.60
C LEU A 317 1.11 23.14 20.23
N LYS A 318 -0.09 23.68 20.50
CA LYS A 318 -1.36 23.04 20.13
C LYS A 318 -1.53 22.94 18.61
N LEU A 319 -1.07 23.93 17.85
CA LEU A 319 -1.22 23.99 16.40
C LEU A 319 -0.14 23.22 15.64
N ALA A 320 1.03 23.00 16.24
CA ALA A 320 2.19 22.37 15.60
C ALA A 320 1.87 21.02 14.93
N THR A 321 1.06 20.17 15.57
CA THR A 321 0.67 18.87 14.99
C THR A 321 -0.16 19.02 13.71
N ARG A 322 -1.09 19.99 13.69
CA ARG A 322 -1.92 20.26 12.51
C ARG A 322 -1.10 20.86 11.38
N ILE A 323 -0.21 21.81 11.70
CA ILE A 323 0.72 22.41 10.72
C ILE A 323 1.58 21.32 10.07
N LYS A 324 2.19 20.43 10.86
CA LYS A 324 3.02 19.31 10.34
C LYS A 324 2.22 18.40 9.40
N ARG A 325 0.99 18.01 9.78
CA ARG A 325 0.12 17.16 8.94
C ARG A 325 -0.23 17.84 7.61
N ASN A 326 -0.63 19.11 7.66
CA ASN A 326 -0.93 19.90 6.47
C ASN A 326 0.31 20.04 5.56
N ALA A 327 1.48 20.33 6.12
CA ALA A 327 2.72 20.49 5.38
C ALA A 327 3.14 19.20 4.64
N ASN A 328 2.96 18.03 5.26
CA ASN A 328 3.23 16.74 4.61
C ASN A 328 2.29 16.51 3.40
N VAL A 329 1.00 16.81 3.53
CA VAL A 329 0.04 16.71 2.42
C VAL A 329 0.40 17.71 1.31
N MET A 330 0.72 18.96 1.64
CA MET A 330 1.15 19.96 0.67
C MET A 330 2.40 19.52 -0.10
N LYS A 331 3.43 19.01 0.59
CA LYS A 331 4.66 18.51 -0.05
C LYS A 331 4.33 17.37 -1.01
N ASN A 332 3.50 16.41 -0.59
CA ASN A 332 3.07 15.30 -1.43
C ASN A 332 2.29 15.78 -2.67
N TYR A 333 1.36 16.72 -2.50
CA TYR A 333 0.48 17.19 -3.57
C TYR A 333 1.23 18.07 -4.57
N ARG A 334 2.08 18.97 -4.11
CA ARG A 334 2.98 19.76 -4.97
C ARG A 334 3.94 18.85 -5.74
N GLY A 335 4.50 17.83 -5.08
CA GLY A 335 5.35 16.83 -5.72
C GLY A 335 4.61 16.03 -6.81
N LYS A 336 3.40 15.55 -6.52
CA LYS A 336 2.52 14.89 -7.51
C LYS A 336 2.24 15.82 -8.68
N LEU A 337 1.84 17.06 -8.43
CA LEU A 337 1.52 18.04 -9.47
C LEU A 337 2.71 18.28 -10.41
N LYS A 338 3.92 18.37 -9.85
CA LYS A 338 5.15 18.47 -10.64
C LYS A 338 5.34 17.21 -11.50
N GLY A 339 5.29 16.02 -10.89
CA GLY A 339 5.48 14.76 -11.61
C GLY A 339 4.45 14.52 -12.72
N LEU A 340 3.17 14.83 -12.47
CA LEU A 340 2.10 14.74 -13.47
C LEU A 340 2.38 15.59 -14.71
N ARG A 341 2.93 16.80 -14.50
CA ARG A 341 3.29 17.73 -15.59
C ARG A 341 4.57 17.31 -16.31
N ASP A 342 5.60 16.92 -15.56
CA ASP A 342 6.90 16.57 -16.12
C ASP A 342 6.83 15.41 -17.10
N ILE A 343 5.95 14.42 -16.85
CA ILE A 343 5.78 13.24 -17.71
C ILE A 343 4.64 13.39 -18.73
N ASP A 344 3.92 14.52 -18.73
CA ASP A 344 2.66 14.69 -19.47
C ASP A 344 1.68 13.52 -19.26
N LEU A 345 1.36 13.22 -17.99
CA LEU A 345 0.50 12.06 -17.69
C LEU A 345 -0.90 12.20 -18.30
N ILE A 346 -1.40 13.43 -18.43
CA ILE A 346 -2.71 13.67 -19.08
C ILE A 346 -2.64 13.28 -20.56
N GLY A 347 -1.59 13.67 -21.28
CA GLY A 347 -1.39 13.27 -22.67
C GLY A 347 -1.31 11.75 -22.82
N GLN A 348 -0.52 11.09 -21.97
CA GLN A 348 -0.43 9.62 -21.95
C GLN A 348 -1.79 8.96 -21.71
N LYS A 349 -2.56 9.44 -20.72
CA LYS A 349 -3.89 8.90 -20.42
C LYS A 349 -4.91 9.15 -21.51
N LYS A 350 -4.84 10.30 -22.19
CA LYS A 350 -5.69 10.56 -23.37
C LYS A 350 -5.38 9.60 -24.51
N GLN A 351 -4.11 9.24 -24.70
CA GLN A 351 -3.75 8.21 -25.67
C GLN A 351 -4.26 6.83 -25.26
N GLU A 352 -4.08 6.43 -24.00
CA GLU A 352 -4.64 5.16 -23.48
C GLU A 352 -6.17 5.09 -23.65
N ASP A 353 -6.88 6.17 -23.35
CA ASP A 353 -8.33 6.28 -23.52
C ASP A 353 -8.76 6.19 -25.00
N ALA A 354 -7.98 6.78 -25.92
CA ALA A 354 -8.21 6.69 -27.36
C ALA A 354 -7.96 5.27 -27.89
N ASP A 355 -6.89 4.61 -27.44
CA ASP A 355 -6.56 3.24 -27.79
C ASP A 355 -7.65 2.27 -27.29
N LEU A 356 -8.16 2.49 -26.08
CA LEU A 356 -9.30 1.74 -25.52
C LEU A 356 -10.57 1.95 -26.36
N ALA A 357 -10.88 3.20 -26.72
CA ALA A 357 -12.03 3.51 -27.57
C ALA A 357 -11.92 2.83 -28.94
N GLN A 358 -10.73 2.82 -29.55
CA GLN A 358 -10.47 2.13 -30.81
C GLN A 358 -10.64 0.62 -30.66
N PHE A 359 -10.09 0.02 -29.59
CA PHE A 359 -10.26 -1.40 -29.29
C PHE A 359 -11.74 -1.79 -29.15
N ILE A 360 -12.52 -1.01 -28.39
CA ILE A 360 -13.96 -1.23 -28.22
C ILE A 360 -14.67 -1.15 -29.57
N ASN A 361 -14.40 -0.12 -30.38
CA ASN A 361 -15.11 0.12 -31.63
C ASN A 361 -14.78 -0.89 -32.74
N ASN A 362 -13.57 -1.46 -32.72
CA ASN A 362 -13.12 -2.45 -33.70
C ASN A 362 -13.56 -3.88 -33.36
N ASN A 363 -14.12 -4.12 -32.18
CA ASN A 363 -14.61 -5.42 -31.76
C ASN A 363 -16.15 -5.37 -31.59
N VAL A 364 -16.87 -6.15 -32.39
CA VAL A 364 -18.34 -6.15 -32.43
C VAL A 364 -18.96 -6.44 -31.05
N GLU A 365 -18.42 -7.41 -30.31
CA GLU A 365 -18.91 -7.78 -28.99
C GLU A 365 -18.63 -6.68 -27.95
N MET A 366 -17.42 -6.11 -27.97
CA MET A 366 -17.05 -5.03 -27.05
C MET A 366 -17.84 -3.76 -27.35
N LYS A 367 -18.05 -3.42 -28.62
CA LYS A 367 -18.85 -2.27 -29.04
C LYS A 367 -20.30 -2.40 -28.57
N ALA A 368 -20.89 -3.59 -28.68
CA ALA A 368 -22.24 -3.85 -28.20
C ALA A 368 -22.38 -3.65 -26.69
N ARG A 369 -21.32 -3.95 -25.90
CA ARG A 369 -21.34 -3.82 -24.44
C ARG A 369 -20.89 -2.45 -23.92
N TYR A 370 -19.93 -1.82 -24.58
CA TYR A 370 -19.19 -0.67 -24.06
C TYR A 370 -19.08 0.51 -25.03
N GLY A 371 -19.83 0.51 -26.14
CA GLY A 371 -19.74 1.54 -27.18
C GLY A 371 -19.95 2.97 -26.69
N ASN A 372 -20.72 3.16 -25.61
CA ASN A 372 -20.97 4.47 -24.99
C ASN A 372 -20.03 4.81 -23.84
N LEU A 373 -19.17 3.87 -23.39
CA LEU A 373 -18.38 4.00 -22.16
C LEU A 373 -17.61 5.31 -22.08
N MET A 374 -16.89 5.67 -23.16
CA MET A 374 -16.06 6.87 -23.17
C MET A 374 -16.91 8.15 -23.15
N THR A 375 -18.08 8.13 -23.82
CA THR A 375 -19.04 9.24 -23.80
C THR A 375 -19.65 9.41 -22.42
N ASP A 376 -20.02 8.31 -21.76
CA ASP A 376 -20.62 8.32 -20.42
C ASP A 376 -19.62 8.85 -19.38
N ILE A 377 -18.35 8.44 -19.48
CA ILE A 377 -17.25 8.98 -18.67
C ILE A 377 -17.12 10.48 -18.88
N ASP A 378 -17.08 10.94 -20.13
CA ASP A 378 -16.95 12.36 -20.46
C ASP A 378 -18.12 13.19 -19.90
N GLN A 379 -19.35 12.72 -20.06
CA GLN A 379 -20.54 13.36 -19.51
C GLN A 379 -20.50 13.43 -17.98
N LEU A 380 -20.11 12.34 -17.31
CA LEU A 380 -19.99 12.31 -15.85
C LEU A 380 -18.97 13.34 -15.35
N TYR A 381 -17.79 13.42 -15.97
CA TYR A 381 -16.78 14.40 -15.56
C TYR A 381 -17.18 15.84 -15.90
N LYS A 382 -17.94 16.08 -16.98
CA LYS A 382 -18.56 17.38 -17.24
C LYS A 382 -19.55 17.78 -16.14
N GLN A 383 -20.33 16.83 -15.64
CA GLN A 383 -21.24 17.08 -14.52
C GLN A 383 -20.47 17.35 -13.21
N ILE A 384 -19.45 16.54 -12.89
CA ILE A 384 -18.60 16.73 -11.70
C ILE A 384 -17.91 18.11 -11.74
N ASN A 385 -17.50 18.55 -12.93
CA ASN A 385 -16.82 19.83 -13.13
C ASN A 385 -17.81 20.96 -13.49
N GLY A 386 -19.12 20.72 -13.46
CA GLY A 386 -20.12 21.69 -13.93
C GLY A 386 -20.17 22.97 -13.09
N ASP A 387 -19.89 22.85 -11.80
CA ASP A 387 -19.87 23.96 -10.83
C ASP A 387 -18.61 24.84 -10.93
N VAL A 388 -17.70 24.52 -11.86
CA VAL A 388 -16.38 25.17 -11.98
C VAL A 388 -16.41 26.35 -12.97
N ASN A 389 -17.55 26.60 -13.63
CA ASN A 389 -17.73 27.70 -14.57
C ASN A 389 -18.31 28.96 -13.91
#